data_AF-A0A9D5J6A1-F1
#
_entry.id   AF-A0A9D5J6A1-F1
#
_cell.length_a   1.000
_cell.length_b   1.000
_cell.length_c   1.000
_cell.angle_alpha   90.00
_cell.angle_beta   90.00
_cell.angle_gamma   90.00
#
_symmetry.space_group_name_H-M   'P 1'
#
loop_
_entity.id
_entity.type
_entity.pdbx_description
1 polymer ?
#
loop_
_entity_poly.entity_id
_entity_poly.type
_entity_poly.pdbx_seq_one_letter_code
_entity_poly.pdbx_strand_id
1 'polypeptide(L)'
;MSRVSRTESGFVLPTAIFLLVVLAALATYMVSLSRTSHISSALDVQGTRAYLAARAGIEWGAWQVVDPQHLQPSPAPCPASPYTLTGLGGTLAAFTVKVTCTQSAPYTDGADTVTVYQITSTATSGAPHEVDYVERQIRASFSK
;
A
#
# COMPACT_ATOMS: atom_id res chain seq x y z
N MET A 1 -12.85 -68.23 43.00
CA MET A 1 -12.95 -66.83 42.55
C MET A 1 -12.51 -66.78 41.10
N SER A 2 -13.45 -66.87 40.15
CA SER A 2 -13.16 -66.99 38.72
C SER A 2 -13.06 -65.59 38.10
N ARG A 3 -11.90 -65.21 37.57
CA ARG A 3 -11.75 -63.96 36.80
C ARG A 3 -12.29 -64.17 35.40
N VAL A 4 -13.34 -63.44 35.04
CA VAL A 4 -13.82 -63.33 33.67
C VAL A 4 -12.81 -62.47 32.90
N SER A 5 -12.07 -63.06 31.98
CA SER A 5 -11.27 -62.32 31.01
C SER A 5 -12.23 -61.73 29.97
N ARG A 6 -12.42 -60.41 30.02
CA ARG A 6 -13.14 -59.67 28.98
C ARG A 6 -12.21 -59.57 27.78
N THR A 7 -12.54 -60.26 26.71
CA THR A 7 -11.92 -60.03 25.41
C THR A 7 -12.53 -58.74 24.84
N GLU A 8 -11.87 -57.60 25.06
CA GLU A 8 -12.26 -56.34 24.42
C GLU A 8 -11.96 -56.43 22.92
N SER A 9 -13.01 -56.49 22.12
CA SER A 9 -12.95 -56.43 20.67
C SER A 9 -12.62 -55.01 20.18
N GLY A 10 -11.32 -54.76 20.01
CA GLY A 10 -10.61 -54.03 18.95
C GLY A 10 -11.33 -53.10 17.94
N PHE A 11 -12.32 -52.28 18.31
CA PHE A 11 -12.93 -51.29 17.40
C PHE A 11 -12.56 -49.82 17.71
N VAL A 12 -11.85 -49.56 18.80
CA VAL A 12 -11.54 -48.18 19.25
C VAL A 12 -10.38 -47.55 18.48
N LEU A 13 -9.46 -48.36 17.96
CA LEU A 13 -8.21 -47.87 17.37
C LEU A 13 -8.43 -47.12 16.03
N PRO A 14 -9.26 -47.63 15.09
CA PRO A 14 -9.57 -46.90 13.85
C PRO A 14 -10.34 -45.60 14.09
N THR A 15 -11.27 -45.59 15.05
CA THR A 15 -12.07 -44.38 15.36
C THR A 15 -11.24 -43.31 16.04
N ALA A 16 -10.32 -43.68 16.93
CA ALA A 16 -9.36 -42.76 17.54
C ALA A 16 -8.44 -42.10 16.49
N ILE A 17 -7.92 -42.89 15.54
CA ILE A 17 -7.09 -42.34 14.46
C ILE A 17 -7.89 -41.39 13.57
N PHE A 18 -9.12 -41.76 13.21
CA PHE A 18 -9.98 -40.88 12.41
C PHE A 18 -10.21 -39.52 13.07
N LEU A 19 -10.55 -39.53 14.37
CA LEU A 19 -10.73 -38.30 15.14
C LEU A 19 -9.44 -37.47 15.21
N LEU A 20 -8.29 -38.09 15.44
CA LEU A 20 -7.00 -37.39 15.46
C LEU A 20 -6.68 -36.72 14.13
N VAL A 21 -6.92 -37.41 13.00
CA VAL A 21 -6.68 -36.86 11.66
C VAL A 21 -7.60 -35.67 11.38
N VAL A 22 -8.88 -35.76 11.74
CA VAL A 22 -9.84 -34.66 11.56
C VAL A 22 -9.46 -33.46 12.43
N LEU A 23 -9.11 -33.68 13.70
CA LEU A 23 -8.68 -32.59 14.59
C LEU A 23 -7.38 -31.94 14.10
N ALA A 24 -6.42 -32.72 13.60
CA ALA A 24 -5.20 -32.20 13.00
C ALA A 24 -5.49 -31.36 11.74
N ALA A 25 -6.40 -31.81 10.88
CA ALA A 25 -6.83 -31.06 9.70
C ALA A 25 -7.50 -29.73 10.08
N LEU A 26 -8.35 -29.72 11.12
CA LEU A 26 -8.99 -28.49 11.61
C LEU A 26 -7.97 -27.53 12.24
N ALA A 27 -7.04 -28.05 13.05
CA ALA A 27 -6.01 -27.24 13.69
C ALA A 27 -5.07 -26.59 12.65
N THR A 28 -4.64 -27.33 11.63
CA THR A 28 -3.80 -26.79 10.55
C THR A 28 -4.53 -25.72 9.73
N TYR A 29 -5.82 -25.92 9.45
CA TYR A 29 -6.66 -24.93 8.78
C TYR A 29 -6.84 -23.64 9.63
N MET A 30 -7.03 -23.76 10.93
CA MET A 30 -7.09 -22.58 11.81
C MET A 30 -5.78 -21.78 11.79
N VAL A 31 -4.62 -22.44 11.77
CA VAL A 31 -3.32 -21.75 11.71
C VAL A 31 -3.14 -20.98 10.39
N SER A 32 -3.60 -21.53 9.26
CA SER A 32 -3.51 -20.82 7.97
C SER A 32 -4.41 -19.57 7.93
N LEU A 33 -5.61 -19.65 8.51
CA LEU A 33 -6.51 -18.50 8.68
C LEU A 33 -5.92 -17.41 9.59
N SER A 34 -5.29 -17.80 10.70
CA SER A 34 -4.64 -16.82 11.59
C SER A 34 -3.51 -16.07 10.87
N ARG A 35 -2.68 -16.80 10.10
CA ARG A 35 -1.57 -16.19 9.34
C ARG A 35 -2.06 -15.20 8.29
N THR A 36 -3.09 -15.55 7.53
CA THR A 36 -3.67 -14.67 6.50
C THR A 36 -4.31 -13.42 7.10
N SER A 37 -4.91 -13.53 8.28
CA SER A 37 -5.46 -12.39 9.03
C SER A 37 -4.39 -11.37 9.43
N HIS A 38 -3.24 -11.82 9.93
CA HIS A 38 -2.13 -10.93 10.28
C HIS A 38 -1.51 -10.23 9.07
N ILE A 39 -1.34 -10.94 7.95
CA ILE A 39 -0.81 -10.37 6.71
C ILE A 39 -1.74 -9.27 6.17
N SER A 40 -3.05 -9.53 6.17
CA SER A 40 -4.04 -8.56 5.68
C SER A 40 -4.01 -7.26 6.49
N SER A 41 -3.88 -7.36 7.82
CA SER A 41 -3.75 -6.18 8.68
C SER A 41 -2.46 -5.40 8.43
N ALA A 42 -1.34 -6.09 8.21
CA ALA A 42 -0.07 -5.43 7.89
C ALA A 42 -0.14 -4.68 6.53
N LEU A 43 -0.76 -5.29 5.53
CA LEU A 43 -0.96 -4.69 4.21
C LEU A 43 -1.86 -3.44 4.25
N ASP A 44 -2.89 -3.42 5.10
CA ASP A 44 -3.75 -2.24 5.26
C ASP A 44 -2.97 -1.04 5.84
N VAL A 45 -2.12 -1.30 6.85
CA VAL A 45 -1.22 -0.29 7.42
C VAL A 45 -0.22 0.21 6.37
N GLN A 46 0.39 -0.70 5.60
CA GLN A 46 1.29 -0.31 4.52
C GLN A 46 0.56 0.47 3.42
N GLY A 47 -0.68 0.13 3.09
CA GLY A 47 -1.52 0.86 2.16
C GLY A 47 -1.78 2.30 2.60
N THR A 48 -2.02 2.51 3.90
CA THR A 48 -2.16 3.85 4.47
C THR A 48 -0.85 4.64 4.40
N ARG A 49 0.29 4.01 4.72
CA ARG A 49 1.61 4.66 4.62
C ARG A 49 1.96 5.02 3.17
N ALA A 50 1.65 4.16 2.21
CA ALA A 50 1.81 4.45 0.79
C ALA A 50 0.98 5.67 0.38
N TYR A 51 -0.27 5.77 0.85
CA TYR A 51 -1.12 6.94 0.58
C TYR A 51 -0.52 8.23 1.17
N LEU A 52 -0.04 8.19 2.41
CA LEU A 52 0.62 9.34 3.05
C LEU A 52 1.93 9.73 2.34
N ALA A 53 2.72 8.76 1.90
CA ALA A 53 3.93 9.01 1.11
C ALA A 53 3.60 9.63 -0.25
N ALA A 54 2.58 9.14 -0.93
CA ALA A 54 2.11 9.72 -2.18
C ALA A 54 1.61 11.17 -1.96
N ARG A 55 0.89 11.42 -0.86
CA ARG A 55 0.44 12.77 -0.44
C ARG A 55 1.59 13.73 -0.22
N ALA A 56 2.65 13.30 0.46
CA ALA A 56 3.85 14.12 0.61
C ALA A 56 4.46 14.50 -0.76
N GLY A 57 4.44 13.58 -1.74
CA GLY A 57 4.86 13.89 -3.11
C GLY A 57 3.97 14.93 -3.82
N ILE A 58 2.66 14.91 -3.60
CA ILE A 58 1.76 15.96 -4.10
C ILE A 58 2.06 17.29 -3.43
N GLU A 59 2.23 17.33 -2.11
CA GLU A 59 2.53 18.57 -1.37
C GLU A 59 3.86 19.18 -1.82
N TRP A 60 4.89 18.36 -2.02
CA TRP A 60 6.15 18.79 -2.60
C TRP A 60 5.96 19.37 -4.02
N GLY A 61 5.25 18.65 -4.90
CA GLY A 61 5.01 19.12 -6.26
C GLY A 61 4.18 20.40 -6.31
N ALA A 62 3.17 20.51 -5.43
CA ALA A 62 2.32 21.68 -5.28
C ALA A 62 3.15 22.91 -4.88
N TRP A 63 4.08 22.73 -3.94
CA TRP A 63 4.99 23.79 -3.52
C TRP A 63 5.85 24.32 -4.67
N GLN A 64 6.30 23.44 -5.58
CA GLN A 64 7.07 23.84 -6.77
C GLN A 64 6.23 24.63 -7.78
N VAL A 65 4.96 24.26 -8.01
CA VAL A 65 4.13 24.95 -9.04
C VAL A 65 3.43 26.20 -8.51
N VAL A 66 3.05 26.22 -7.23
CA VAL A 66 2.46 27.40 -6.60
C VAL A 66 3.52 28.47 -6.41
N ASP A 67 4.79 28.08 -6.20
CA ASP A 67 5.94 28.95 -5.99
C ASP A 67 5.60 30.12 -5.05
N PRO A 68 5.35 29.84 -3.75
CA PRO A 68 4.93 30.88 -2.80
C PRO A 68 6.00 31.95 -2.57
N GLN A 69 7.24 31.69 -2.99
CA GLN A 69 8.36 32.62 -2.85
C GLN A 69 8.56 33.50 -4.10
N HIS A 70 7.79 33.26 -5.17
CA HIS A 70 7.86 33.98 -6.45
C HIS A 70 9.28 34.01 -7.04
N LEU A 71 10.01 32.89 -6.91
CA LEU A 71 11.39 32.75 -7.41
C LEU A 71 11.45 32.29 -8.86
N GLN A 72 10.33 31.80 -9.41
CA GLN A 72 10.21 31.29 -10.77
C GLN A 72 9.40 32.25 -11.66
N PRO A 73 9.62 32.21 -12.99
CA PRO A 73 8.80 32.96 -13.94
C PRO A 73 7.33 32.53 -13.83
N SER A 74 6.40 33.45 -14.09
CA SER A 74 4.97 33.15 -14.11
C SER A 74 4.48 32.97 -15.55
N PRO A 75 3.84 31.84 -15.89
CA PRO A 75 3.54 30.68 -15.05
C PRO A 75 4.79 29.84 -14.74
N ALA A 76 4.86 29.29 -13.51
CA ALA A 76 5.98 28.46 -13.08
C ALA A 76 6.09 27.21 -13.97
N PRO A 77 7.28 26.82 -14.46
CA PRO A 77 7.41 25.58 -15.20
C PRO A 77 7.22 24.38 -14.26
N CYS A 78 6.67 23.28 -14.78
CA CYS A 78 6.74 22.00 -14.05
C CYS A 78 8.20 21.66 -13.71
N PRO A 79 8.48 21.14 -12.50
CA PRO A 79 9.81 20.61 -12.19
C PRO A 79 10.15 19.43 -13.11
N ALA A 80 11.44 19.09 -13.18
CA ALA A 80 11.91 17.94 -13.96
C ALA A 80 11.08 16.68 -13.60
N SER A 81 10.46 16.08 -14.62
CA SER A 81 9.44 15.03 -14.45
C SER A 81 9.79 13.82 -15.33
N PRO A 82 9.77 12.58 -14.79
CA PRO A 82 9.45 12.22 -13.41
C PRO A 82 10.58 12.58 -12.42
N TYR A 83 10.20 13.11 -11.26
CA TYR A 83 11.09 13.31 -10.11
C TYR A 83 10.91 12.18 -9.10
N THR A 84 12.00 11.64 -8.57
CA THR A 84 11.93 10.69 -7.45
C THR A 84 12.18 11.44 -6.16
N LEU A 85 11.16 11.52 -5.30
CA LEU A 85 11.28 12.13 -3.98
C LEU A 85 12.18 11.26 -3.12
N THR A 86 13.25 11.86 -2.60
CA THR A 86 14.17 11.22 -1.66
C THR A 86 14.01 11.87 -0.28
N GLY A 87 14.38 11.12 0.77
CA GLY A 87 14.41 11.67 2.13
C GLY A 87 13.07 11.66 2.88
N LEU A 88 12.11 10.81 2.50
CA LEU A 88 11.00 10.50 3.40
C LEU A 88 11.57 9.87 4.70
N GLY A 89 11.18 10.42 5.85
CA GLY A 89 11.65 9.97 7.15
C GLY A 89 10.75 8.93 7.82
N GLY A 90 11.27 8.32 8.89
CA GLY A 90 10.50 7.46 9.78
C GLY A 90 9.85 6.27 9.07
N THR A 91 8.55 6.09 9.26
CA THR A 91 7.80 4.92 8.75
C THR A 91 7.54 4.97 7.24
N LEU A 92 7.87 6.09 6.58
CA LEU A 92 7.72 6.27 5.14
C LEU A 92 9.03 6.07 4.36
N ALA A 93 10.17 5.88 5.06
CA ALA A 93 11.49 5.76 4.44
C ALA A 93 11.63 4.56 3.49
N ALA A 94 10.78 3.54 3.65
CA ALA A 94 10.74 2.36 2.78
C ALA A 94 9.96 2.57 1.46
N PHE A 95 9.37 3.75 1.25
CA PHE A 95 8.61 4.06 0.04
C PHE A 95 9.45 4.87 -0.94
N THR A 96 9.43 4.43 -2.20
CA THR A 96 9.90 5.25 -3.33
C THR A 96 8.72 6.03 -3.87
N VAL A 97 8.81 7.37 -3.89
CA VAL A 97 7.74 8.24 -4.40
C VAL A 97 8.17 8.88 -5.70
N LYS A 98 7.44 8.60 -6.78
CA LYS A 98 7.65 9.21 -8.09
C LYS A 98 6.58 10.27 -8.33
N VAL A 99 7.02 11.51 -8.55
CA VAL A 99 6.15 12.65 -8.84
C VAL A 99 6.31 13.01 -10.31
N THR A 100 5.19 13.14 -11.00
CA THR A 100 5.14 13.64 -12.38
C THR A 100 4.28 14.90 -12.41
N CYS A 101 4.71 15.87 -13.20
CA CYS A 101 4.00 17.12 -13.41
C CYS A 101 3.78 17.32 -14.91
N THR A 102 2.54 17.66 -15.27
CA THR A 102 2.17 18.09 -16.62
C THR A 102 1.42 19.41 -16.51
N GLN A 103 1.75 20.36 -17.37
CA GLN A 103 1.15 21.69 -17.41
C GLN A 103 0.33 21.85 -18.70
N SER A 104 -0.82 22.50 -18.63
CA SER A 104 -1.60 22.88 -19.81
C SER A 104 -0.95 24.05 -20.54
N ALA A 105 -1.35 24.29 -21.79
CA ALA A 105 -1.14 25.61 -22.37
C ALA A 105 -1.90 26.66 -21.52
N PRO A 106 -1.38 27.90 -21.41
CA PRO A 106 -2.09 28.98 -20.74
C PRO A 106 -3.41 29.25 -21.46
N TYR A 107 -4.48 29.41 -20.69
CA TYR A 107 -5.82 29.76 -21.18
C TYR A 107 -6.24 31.12 -20.61
N THR A 108 -6.91 31.92 -21.42
CA THR A 108 -7.44 33.21 -20.98
C THR A 108 -8.84 33.02 -20.41
N ASP A 109 -9.00 33.34 -19.14
CA ASP A 109 -10.30 33.41 -18.46
C ASP A 109 -10.61 34.89 -18.20
N GLY A 110 -11.34 35.51 -19.14
CA GLY A 110 -11.57 36.95 -19.14
C GLY A 110 -10.28 37.76 -19.31
N ALA A 111 -9.91 38.53 -18.29
CA ALA A 111 -8.67 39.32 -18.27
C ALA A 111 -7.47 38.55 -17.68
N ASP A 112 -7.71 37.40 -17.06
CA ASP A 112 -6.68 36.59 -16.41
C ASP A 112 -6.15 35.51 -17.35
N THR A 113 -4.85 35.23 -17.24
CA THR A 113 -4.23 34.07 -17.91
C THR A 113 -3.96 33.02 -16.86
N VAL A 114 -4.63 31.87 -17.00
CA VAL A 114 -4.56 30.78 -16.04
C VAL A 114 -3.87 29.59 -16.69
N THR A 115 -3.12 28.85 -15.88
CA THR A 115 -2.45 27.63 -16.29
C THR A 115 -2.79 26.50 -15.32
N VAL A 116 -3.21 25.34 -15.84
CA VAL A 116 -3.51 24.17 -15.01
C VAL A 116 -2.28 23.27 -14.95
N TYR A 117 -1.93 22.87 -13.73
CA TYR A 117 -0.92 21.87 -13.43
C TYR A 117 -1.63 20.61 -12.95
N GLN A 118 -1.26 19.47 -13.51
CA GLN A 118 -1.66 18.18 -13.01
C GLN A 118 -0.43 17.47 -12.44
N ILE A 119 -0.48 17.18 -11.15
CA ILE A 119 0.58 16.48 -10.42
C ILE A 119 0.08 15.08 -10.11
N THR A 120 0.83 14.07 -10.53
CA THR A 120 0.59 12.67 -10.17
C THR A 120 1.74 12.19 -9.31
N SER A 121 1.42 11.65 -8.13
CA SER A 121 2.40 11.10 -7.20
C SER A 121 2.10 9.63 -6.96
N THR A 122 3.09 8.78 -7.20
CA THR A 122 3.00 7.32 -7.05
C THR A 122 4.00 6.86 -6.00
N ALA A 123 3.53 6.31 -4.89
CA ALA A 123 4.35 5.72 -3.84
C ALA A 123 4.34 4.20 -3.95
N THR A 124 5.53 3.59 -3.97
CA THR A 124 5.72 2.14 -4.09
C THR A 124 6.64 1.62 -2.99
N SER A 125 6.32 0.44 -2.45
CA SER A 125 7.20 -0.35 -1.59
C SER A 125 7.13 -1.82 -2.02
N GLY A 126 8.27 -2.53 -1.95
CA GLY A 126 8.42 -3.89 -2.50
C GLY A 126 8.54 -3.93 -4.02
N ALA A 127 8.73 -5.13 -4.59
CA ALA A 127 8.74 -5.34 -6.03
C ALA A 127 7.39 -5.92 -6.52
N PRO A 128 6.96 -5.59 -7.75
CA PRO A 128 5.76 -6.20 -8.32
C PRO A 128 5.81 -7.73 -8.27
N HIS A 129 4.68 -8.36 -7.94
CA HIS A 129 4.53 -9.81 -7.75
C HIS A 129 5.08 -10.37 -6.42
N GLU A 130 5.58 -9.52 -5.53
CA GLU A 130 5.85 -9.90 -4.14
C GLU A 130 4.62 -9.73 -3.25
N VAL A 131 4.54 -10.52 -2.19
CA VAL A 131 3.38 -10.58 -1.27
C VAL A 131 3.21 -9.30 -0.44
N ASP A 132 4.28 -8.52 -0.30
CA ASP A 132 4.37 -7.26 0.44
C ASP A 132 4.41 -6.03 -0.49
N TYR A 133 4.18 -6.22 -1.79
CA TYR A 133 4.11 -5.11 -2.74
C TYR A 133 2.90 -4.23 -2.47
N VAL A 134 3.17 -2.93 -2.29
CA VAL A 134 2.13 -1.91 -2.08
C VAL A 134 2.41 -0.71 -2.96
N GLU A 135 1.40 -0.32 -3.74
CA GLU A 135 1.42 0.89 -4.55
C GLU A 135 0.18 1.75 -4.28
N ARG A 136 0.39 3.07 -4.16
CA ARG A 136 -0.69 4.06 -4.16
C ARG A 136 -0.33 5.21 -5.09
N GLN A 137 -1.24 5.52 -6.00
CA GLN A 137 -1.15 6.68 -6.87
C GLN A 137 -2.26 7.67 -6.55
N ILE A 138 -1.88 8.94 -6.42
CA ILE A 138 -2.83 10.04 -6.26
C ILE A 138 -2.55 11.13 -7.30
N ARG A 139 -3.60 11.87 -7.66
CA ARG A 139 -3.54 12.97 -8.63
C ARG A 139 -4.21 14.20 -8.06
N ALA A 140 -3.60 15.36 -8.26
CA ALA A 140 -4.15 16.65 -7.89
C ALA A 140 -3.93 17.67 -9.02
N SER A 141 -4.89 18.57 -9.18
CA SER A 141 -4.80 19.67 -10.14
C SER A 141 -4.72 21.01 -9.41
N PHE A 142 -3.84 21.89 -9.86
CA PHE A 142 -3.66 23.25 -9.35
C PHE A 142 -3.81 24.23 -10.52
N SER A 143 -4.43 25.39 -10.28
CA SER A 143 -4.52 26.48 -11.25
C SER A 143 -3.80 27.70 -10.72
N LYS A 144 -2.96 28.32 -11.55
CA LYS A 144 -2.22 29.56 -11.25
C LYS A 144 -2.27 30.49 -12.45
#